data_AF-A0A7X6ZBG4-F1
#
_entry.id   AF-A0A7X6ZBG4-F1
#
_cell.length_a   1.000
_cell.length_b   1.000
_cell.length_c   1.000
_cell.angle_alpha   90.00
_cell.angle_beta   90.00
_cell.angle_gamma   90.00
#
_symmetry.space_group_name_H-M   'P 1'
#
loop_
_entity.id
_entity.type
_entity.pdbx_description
1 polymer ?
#
loop_
_entity_poly.entity_id
_entity_poly.type
_entity_poly.pdbx_seq_one_letter_code
_entity_poly.pdbx_strand_id
1 'polypeptide(L)'
;MSDVELATVESFQLDHTRVQAPYVRKIAVDHGPKGDAITNYDIRLVQPNEGEIPTAGLHTIEHTIAGLLRTRLDGVIDISPFGCRTGFHL
;
A
#
# COMPACT_ATOMS: atom_id res chain seq x y z
N MET A 1 -28.43 -17.46 -7.08
CA MET A 1 -27.45 -16.45 -6.60
C MET A 1 -26.14 -16.84 -7.25
N SER A 2 -25.52 -15.96 -8.03
CA SER A 2 -24.30 -16.28 -8.78
C SER A 2 -23.16 -16.63 -7.83
N ASP A 3 -22.50 -17.77 -8.06
CA ASP A 3 -21.26 -18.17 -7.40
C ASP A 3 -20.12 -17.24 -7.84
N VAL A 4 -20.04 -16.06 -7.22
CA VAL A 4 -18.92 -15.14 -7.44
C VAL A 4 -17.83 -15.49 -6.43
N GLU A 5 -16.73 -16.07 -6.92
CA GLU A 5 -15.52 -16.29 -6.13
C GLU A 5 -14.77 -14.95 -5.98
N LEU A 6 -14.57 -14.51 -4.74
CA LEU A 6 -13.80 -13.30 -4.42
C LEU A 6 -12.36 -13.67 -4.06
N ALA A 7 -11.40 -12.90 -4.56
CA ALA A 7 -10.02 -13.03 -4.14
C ALA A 7 -9.87 -12.68 -2.65
N THR A 8 -9.00 -13.41 -1.96
CA THR A 8 -8.59 -13.02 -0.60
C THR A 8 -7.64 -11.85 -0.70
N VAL A 9 -8.01 -10.71 -0.10
CA VAL A 9 -7.19 -9.49 -0.08
C VAL A 9 -6.74 -9.25 1.36
N GLU A 10 -5.41 -9.22 1.60
CA GLU A 10 -4.82 -9.09 2.94
C GLU A 10 -5.35 -7.87 3.70
N SER A 11 -5.48 -6.74 3.01
CA SER A 11 -5.94 -5.49 3.63
C SER A 11 -7.36 -5.59 4.19
N PHE A 12 -8.20 -6.49 3.67
CA PHE A 12 -9.56 -6.68 4.19
C PHE A 12 -9.58 -7.47 5.51
N GLN A 13 -8.48 -8.17 5.84
CA GLN A 13 -8.30 -8.88 7.10
C GLN A 13 -7.66 -8.00 8.18
N LEU A 14 -7.12 -6.83 7.82
CA LEU A 14 -6.56 -5.86 8.77
C LEU A 14 -7.67 -5.15 9.55
N ASP A 15 -7.58 -5.21 10.88
CA ASP A 15 -8.41 -4.38 11.75
C ASP A 15 -7.90 -2.92 11.75
N HIS A 16 -8.53 -2.10 10.91
CA HIS A 16 -8.20 -0.70 10.73
C HIS A 16 -8.47 0.18 11.96
N THR A 17 -9.23 -0.31 12.95
CA THR A 17 -9.49 0.43 14.19
C THR A 17 -8.33 0.32 15.20
N ARG A 18 -7.44 -0.65 15.00
CA ARG A 18 -6.35 -0.98 15.93
C ARG A 18 -4.97 -0.45 15.51
N VAL A 19 -4.86 0.07 14.30
CA VAL A 19 -3.62 0.65 13.78
C VAL A 19 -3.50 2.11 14.19
N GLN A 20 -2.26 2.61 14.27
CA GLN A 20 -1.95 4.00 14.64
C GLN A 20 -1.10 4.63 13.54
N ALA A 21 -1.72 5.42 12.65
CA ALA A 21 -1.00 6.16 11.62
C ALA A 21 -0.20 7.34 12.22
N PRO A 22 0.94 7.74 11.62
CA PRO A 22 1.55 7.13 10.43
C PRO A 22 2.36 5.87 10.75
N TYR A 23 2.43 4.91 9.82
CA TYR A 23 3.24 3.70 9.96
C TYR A 23 3.72 3.12 8.63
N VAL A 24 4.70 2.22 8.72
CA VAL A 24 5.11 1.30 7.66
C VAL A 24 4.87 -0.12 8.16
N ARG A 25 4.04 -0.89 7.46
CA ARG A 25 3.69 -2.26 7.84
C ARG A 25 3.92 -3.20 6.67
N LYS A 26 4.57 -4.35 6.91
CA LYS A 26 4.67 -5.41 5.91
C LYS A 26 3.29 -6.07 5.72
N ILE A 27 2.79 -6.07 4.49
CA ILE A 27 1.52 -6.70 4.09
C ILE A 27 1.77 -8.19 3.86
N ALA A 28 2.57 -8.51 2.86
CA ALA A 28 2.83 -9.88 2.43
C ALA A 28 4.21 -10.01 1.79
N VAL A 29 4.69 -11.25 1.71
CA VAL A 29 5.84 -11.64 0.90
C VAL A 29 5.40 -12.74 -0.04
N ASP A 30 5.34 -12.43 -1.32
CA ASP A 30 5.01 -13.38 -2.38
C ASP A 30 6.30 -13.92 -2.99
N HIS A 31 6.32 -15.22 -3.30
CA HIS A 31 7.48 -15.86 -3.89
C HIS A 31 7.17 -16.30 -5.33
N GLY A 32 8.03 -15.90 -6.26
CA GLY A 32 7.97 -16.33 -7.64
C GLY A 32 8.40 -17.80 -7.81
N PRO A 33 8.09 -18.43 -8.95
CA PRO A 33 8.42 -19.85 -9.20
C PRO A 33 9.91 -20.21 -9.12
N LYS A 34 10.79 -19.21 -9.20
CA LYS A 34 12.25 -19.35 -9.13
C LYS A 34 12.85 -18.97 -7.77
N GLY A 35 12.03 -18.62 -6.79
CA GLY A 35 12.46 -18.23 -5.45
C GLY A 35 12.66 -16.72 -5.23
N ASP A 36 12.44 -15.88 -6.25
CA ASP A 36 12.43 -14.42 -6.09
C ASP A 36 11.31 -13.99 -5.12
N ALA A 37 11.57 -12.99 -4.28
CA ALA A 37 10.59 -12.50 -3.31
C ALA A 37 10.14 -11.07 -3.64
N ILE A 38 8.82 -10.86 -3.65
CA ILE A 38 8.18 -9.55 -3.73
C ILE A 38 7.57 -9.27 -2.37
N THR A 39 7.99 -8.18 -1.73
CA THR A 39 7.38 -7.73 -0.47
C THR A 39 6.53 -6.51 -0.73
N ASN A 40 5.27 -6.54 -0.27
CA ASN A 40 4.37 -5.40 -0.32
C ASN A 40 4.29 -4.74 1.06
N TYR A 41 4.34 -3.41 1.09
CA TYR A 41 4.26 -2.59 2.30
C TYR A 41 3.07 -1.64 2.27
N ASP A 42 2.46 -1.45 3.43
CA ASP A 42 1.46 -0.43 3.73
C ASP A 42 2.19 0.79 4.30
N ILE A 43 2.29 1.84 3.49
CA ILE A 43 2.81 3.15 3.88
C ILE A 43 1.62 4.03 4.27
N ARG A 44 1.23 3.97 5.54
CA ARG A 44 0.04 4.68 6.04
C ARG A 44 0.42 6.07 6.52
N LEU A 45 -0.22 7.08 5.94
CA LEU A 45 0.01 8.49 6.29
C LEU A 45 -1.13 9.09 7.10
N VAL A 46 -2.37 8.63 6.88
CA VAL A 46 -3.57 9.13 7.55
C VAL A 46 -4.26 8.00 8.29
N GLN A 47 -4.78 8.31 9.49
CA GLN A 47 -5.52 7.35 10.30
C GLN A 47 -6.79 6.89 9.55
N PRO A 48 -7.00 5.58 9.37
CA PRO A 48 -8.19 5.07 8.69
C PRO A 48 -9.49 5.61 9.30
N ASN A 49 -10.39 6.08 8.43
CA ASN A 49 -11.71 6.65 8.78
C ASN A 49 -11.70 7.97 9.56
N GLU A 50 -10.53 8.56 9.84
CA GLU A 50 -10.41 9.87 10.51
C GLU A 50 -10.03 11.01 9.55
N GLY A 51 -9.80 10.68 8.27
CA GLY A 51 -9.46 11.65 7.23
C GLY A 51 -8.94 10.99 5.96
N GLU A 52 -8.53 11.82 5.01
CA GLU A 52 -8.03 11.40 3.72
C GLU A 52 -7.10 12.46 3.12
N ILE A 53 -6.24 12.05 2.19
CA ILE A 53 -5.40 12.95 1.42
C ILE A 53 -6.21 13.43 0.19
N PRO A 54 -6.35 14.75 -0.04
CA PRO A 54 -6.97 15.26 -1.25
C PRO A 54 -6.27 14.72 -2.51
N THR A 55 -7.03 14.41 -3.55
CA THR A 55 -6.51 13.71 -4.75
C THR A 55 -5.30 14.40 -5.37
N ALA A 56 -5.30 15.73 -5.47
CA ALA A 56 -4.17 16.48 -5.99
C ALA A 56 -2.90 16.31 -5.12
N GLY A 57 -3.07 16.29 -3.79
CA GLY A 57 -1.97 16.04 -2.85
C GLY A 57 -1.46 14.62 -2.94
N LEU A 58 -2.37 13.64 -3.00
CA LEU A 58 -2.04 12.22 -3.12
C LEU A 58 -1.25 11.93 -4.41
N HIS A 59 -1.70 12.48 -5.53
CA HIS A 59 -1.05 12.38 -6.84
C HIS A 59 0.34 13.06 -6.85
N THR A 60 0.46 14.23 -6.21
CA THR A 60 1.76 14.90 -6.06
C THR A 60 2.74 14.05 -5.26
N ILE A 61 2.28 13.43 -4.16
CA ILE A 61 3.10 12.56 -3.31
C ILE A 61 3.54 11.31 -4.09
N GLU A 62 2.64 10.68 -4.86
CA GLU A 62 2.95 9.55 -5.74
C GLU A 62 4.13 9.87 -6.67
N HIS A 63 4.03 10.94 -7.48
CA HIS A 63 5.11 11.37 -8.38
C HIS A 63 6.40 11.69 -7.64
N THR A 64 6.30 12.36 -6.48
CA THR A 64 7.46 12.76 -5.68
C THR A 64 8.20 11.53 -5.16
N ILE A 65 7.51 10.57 -4.55
CA ILE A 65 8.15 9.37 -4.00
C ILE A 65 8.63 8.46 -5.14
N ALA A 66 7.87 8.31 -6.23
CA ALA A 66 8.26 7.51 -7.39
C ALA A 66 9.61 7.98 -8.00
N GLY A 67 9.86 9.29 -8.05
CA GLY A 67 11.12 9.85 -8.54
C GLY A 67 12.27 9.80 -7.53
N LEU A 68 11.96 9.98 -6.24
CA LEU A 68 12.98 10.02 -5.19
C LEU A 68 13.41 8.64 -4.68
N LEU A 69 12.49 7.70 -4.55
CA LEU A 69 12.77 6.43 -3.87
C LEU A 69 13.62 5.49 -4.72
N ARG A 70 13.44 5.50 -6.05
CA ARG A 70 14.18 4.65 -7.00
C ARG A 70 15.69 4.92 -7.04
N THR A 71 16.15 6.08 -6.56
CA THR A 71 17.59 6.40 -6.44
C THR A 71 18.15 6.17 -5.04
N ARG A 72 17.30 5.75 -4.10
CA ARG A 72 17.64 5.61 -2.67
C ARG A 72 17.44 4.19 -2.15
N LEU A 73 16.61 3.40 -2.81
CA LEU A 73 16.30 2.02 -2.45
C LEU A 73 16.33 1.16 -3.71
N ASP A 74 17.17 0.11 -3.67
CA ASP A 74 17.20 -0.89 -4.73
C ASP A 74 15.97 -1.79 -4.67
N GLY A 75 15.55 -2.32 -5.82
CA GLY A 75 14.45 -3.30 -5.89
C GLY A 75 13.04 -2.71 -5.75
N VAL A 76 12.88 -1.38 -5.80
CA VAL A 76 11.55 -0.74 -5.85
C VAL A 76 10.84 -1.12 -7.15
N ILE A 77 9.73 -1.83 -7.04
CA ILE A 77 8.90 -2.23 -8.18
C ILE A 77 7.90 -1.12 -8.50
N ASP A 78 7.11 -0.71 -7.51
CA ASP A 78 6.01 0.23 -7.68
C ASP A 78 5.81 1.12 -6.45
N ILE A 79 5.10 2.24 -6.60
CA ILE A 79 4.44 2.90 -5.48
C ILE A 79 3.08 3.40 -5.97
N SER A 80 2.01 2.88 -5.38
CA SER A 80 0.64 3.14 -5.82
C SER A 80 -0.22 3.66 -4.68
N PRO A 81 -1.03 4.72 -4.90
CA PRO A 81 -1.93 5.22 -3.87
C PRO A 81 -3.04 4.21 -3.55
N PHE A 82 -3.41 4.11 -2.26
CA PHE A 82 -4.63 3.41 -1.90
C PHE A 82 -5.87 4.16 -2.39
N GLY A 83 -6.88 3.41 -2.85
CA GLY A 83 -8.18 4.00 -3.20
C GLY A 83 -8.90 4.68 -2.03
N CYS A 84 -8.62 4.28 -0.78
CA CYS A 84 -9.12 4.96 0.42
C CYS A 84 -8.37 6.26 0.76
N ARG A 85 -7.34 6.62 -0.02
CA ARG A 85 -6.57 7.88 0.08
C ARG A 85 -5.94 8.13 1.45
N THR A 86 -5.58 7.08 2.18
CA THR A 86 -4.91 7.18 3.50
C THR A 86 -3.42 6.80 3.47
N GLY A 87 -2.90 6.34 2.33
CA GLY A 87 -1.53 5.82 2.21
C GLY A 87 -1.23 5.25 0.83
N PHE A 88 -0.16 4.44 0.76
CA PHE A 88 0.37 3.85 -0.48
C PHE A 88 0.77 2.39 -0.28
N HIS A 89 0.63 1.60 -1.34
CA HIS A 89 1.40 0.38 -1.52
C HIS A 89 2.82 0.74 -1.95
N LEU A 90 3.81 0.07 -1.38
CA LEU A 90 5.21 0.06 -1.82
C LEU A 90 5.68 -1.37 -2.04
#